data_AF-A0A1B6EXK3-F1
#
_entry.id   AF-A0A1B6EXK3-F1
#
_cell.length_a   1.000
_cell.length_b   1.000
_cell.length_c   1.000
_cell.angle_alpha   90.00
_cell.angle_beta   90.00
_cell.angle_gamma   90.00
#
_symmetry.space_group_name_H-M   'P 1'
#
loop_
_entity.id
_entity.type
_entity.pdbx_description
1 polymer ?
#
loop_
_entity_poly.entity_id
_entity_poly.type
_entity_poly.pdbx_seq_one_letter_code
_entity_poly.pdbx_strand_id
1 'polypeptide(L)'
;MPRKRNGEIPLPEGWDFARDYDGKVYFIDHNSKKTTWIDPRDRFTKPQSFADCIGNELPLGWEEAYDPHIGVYYINHVNQCTQLEDPRLEWRAIQEAMLRDYLHTAQDVLEAKKEIYDVKQQRLYLAQDEYNHLNNVLSTLNTSRTSLC
;
A
#
# COMPACT_ATOMS: atom_id res chain seq x y z
N MET A 1 -43.80 -20.21 17.37
CA MET A 1 -42.62 -19.46 16.90
C MET A 1 -41.47 -19.71 17.86
N PRO A 2 -40.37 -20.40 17.48
CA PRO A 2 -39.24 -20.55 18.38
C PRO A 2 -38.24 -19.41 18.18
N ARG A 3 -37.87 -18.79 19.30
CA ARG A 3 -36.85 -17.75 19.45
C ARG A 3 -35.47 -18.32 19.06
N LYS A 4 -34.65 -17.57 18.31
CA LYS A 4 -33.22 -17.84 18.16
C LYS A 4 -32.39 -16.68 18.71
N ARG A 5 -31.28 -17.09 19.32
CA ARG A 5 -30.43 -16.37 20.26
C ARG A 5 -29.66 -15.23 19.59
N ASN A 6 -29.48 -14.14 20.34
CA ASN A 6 -28.31 -13.24 20.32
C ASN A 6 -28.12 -12.32 19.11
N GLY A 7 -28.94 -11.28 18.94
CA GLY A 7 -28.53 -10.04 18.25
C GLY A 7 -28.04 -10.16 16.80
N GLU A 8 -28.24 -11.31 16.14
CA GLU A 8 -27.78 -11.55 14.78
C GLU A 8 -28.54 -10.66 13.81
N ILE A 9 -27.78 -9.90 13.02
CA ILE A 9 -28.29 -9.13 11.89
C ILE A 9 -29.05 -10.12 10.99
N PRO A 10 -30.33 -9.85 10.65
CA PRO A 10 -31.07 -10.73 9.75
C PRO A 10 -30.38 -10.77 8.39
N LEU A 11 -30.56 -11.87 7.65
CA LEU A 11 -30.11 -11.91 6.26
C LEU A 11 -30.81 -10.78 5.47
N PRO A 12 -30.10 -10.12 4.53
CA PRO A 12 -30.72 -9.13 3.68
C PRO A 12 -31.88 -9.73 2.86
N GLU A 13 -32.78 -8.87 2.36
CA GLU A 13 -33.90 -9.31 1.55
C GLU A 13 -33.44 -10.09 0.30
N GLY A 14 -34.08 -11.22 0.04
CA GLY A 14 -33.73 -12.11 -1.07
C GLY A 14 -32.52 -13.00 -0.81
N TRP A 15 -31.96 -13.01 0.40
CA TRP A 15 -30.91 -13.97 0.80
C TRP A 15 -31.47 -15.11 1.63
N ASP A 16 -31.03 -16.32 1.32
CA ASP A 16 -31.23 -17.53 2.12
C ASP A 16 -29.89 -18.19 2.42
N PHE A 17 -29.89 -19.18 3.32
CA PHE A 17 -28.74 -20.04 3.56
C PHE A 17 -29.15 -21.51 3.50
N ALA A 18 -28.21 -22.35 3.06
CA ALA A 18 -28.37 -23.79 3.01
C ALA A 18 -27.08 -24.46 3.48
N ARG A 19 -27.09 -25.79 3.57
CA ARG A 19 -25.92 -26.60 3.90
C ARG A 19 -25.61 -27.55 2.77
N ASP A 20 -24.33 -27.75 2.49
CA ASP A 20 -23.88 -28.78 1.57
C ASP A 20 -23.92 -30.17 2.23
N TYR A 21 -23.41 -31.19 1.52
CA TYR A 21 -23.36 -32.57 2.00
C TYR A 21 -22.40 -32.76 3.19
N ASP A 22 -21.37 -31.92 3.29
CA ASP A 22 -20.41 -31.90 4.40
C ASP A 22 -20.91 -31.06 5.59
N GLY A 23 -22.08 -30.44 5.46
CA GLY A 23 -22.69 -29.59 6.47
C GLY A 23 -22.15 -28.16 6.52
N LYS A 24 -21.26 -27.76 5.61
CA LYS A 24 -20.81 -26.37 5.46
C LYS A 24 -21.96 -25.50 4.98
N VAL A 25 -22.09 -24.33 5.60
CA VAL A 25 -23.13 -23.36 5.25
C VAL A 25 -22.69 -22.56 4.03
N TYR A 26 -23.60 -22.42 3.07
CA TYR A 26 -23.46 -21.48 1.96
C TYR A 26 -24.72 -20.61 1.86
N PHE A 27 -24.56 -19.46 1.21
CA PHE A 27 -25.60 -18.44 1.07
C PHE A 27 -26.11 -18.40 -0.37
N ILE A 28 -27.41 -18.17 -0.50
CA ILE A 28 -28.14 -18.14 -1.77
C ILE A 28 -28.70 -16.73 -1.93
N ASP A 29 -28.25 -16.03 -2.96
CA ASP A 29 -28.81 -14.75 -3.38
C ASP A 29 -29.88 -15.00 -4.45
N HIS A 30 -31.15 -14.90 -4.07
CA HIS A 30 -32.28 -15.05 -4.98
C HIS A 30 -32.46 -13.88 -5.93
N ASN A 31 -31.88 -12.71 -5.64
CA ASN A 31 -31.95 -11.55 -6.52
C ASN A 31 -31.04 -11.75 -7.73
N SER A 32 -29.81 -12.20 -7.50
CA SER A 32 -28.84 -12.49 -8.57
C SER A 32 -28.85 -13.94 -9.07
N LYS A 33 -29.61 -14.82 -8.41
CA LYS A 33 -29.67 -16.28 -8.67
C LYS A 33 -28.30 -16.95 -8.58
N LYS A 34 -27.51 -16.57 -7.58
CA LYS A 34 -26.16 -17.10 -7.33
C LYS A 34 -26.03 -17.68 -5.93
N THR A 35 -25.05 -18.54 -5.75
CA THR A 35 -24.64 -19.06 -4.45
C THR A 35 -23.23 -18.59 -4.11
N THR A 36 -22.93 -18.45 -2.83
CA THR A 36 -21.61 -18.00 -2.35
C THR A 36 -21.31 -18.58 -0.97
N TRP A 37 -20.04 -18.76 -0.67
CA TRP A 37 -19.55 -19.14 0.67
C TRP A 37 -19.42 -17.94 1.61
N ILE A 38 -19.54 -16.72 1.09
CA ILE A 38 -19.40 -15.47 1.85
C ILE A 38 -20.75 -15.09 2.46
N ASP A 39 -20.82 -14.96 3.78
CA ASP A 39 -22.03 -14.44 4.45
C ASP A 39 -22.27 -12.98 4.00
N PRO A 40 -23.44 -12.64 3.44
CA PRO A 40 -23.73 -11.26 3.03
C PRO A 40 -23.64 -10.26 4.19
N ARG A 41 -23.74 -10.72 5.43
CA ARG A 41 -23.64 -9.91 6.64
C ARG A 41 -22.19 -9.63 7.03
N ASP A 42 -21.24 -10.44 6.58
CA ASP A 42 -19.81 -10.24 6.86
C ASP A 42 -19.31 -8.92 6.31
N ARG A 43 -19.98 -8.33 5.32
CA ARG A 43 -19.66 -6.99 4.82
C ARG A 43 -19.72 -5.92 5.91
N PHE A 44 -20.51 -6.12 6.97
CA PHE A 44 -20.67 -5.16 8.06
C PHE A 44 -19.79 -5.46 9.27
N THR A 45 -19.23 -6.67 9.37
CA THR A 45 -18.54 -7.16 10.56
C THR A 45 -17.08 -7.50 10.31
N LYS A 46 -16.71 -7.88 9.09
CA LYS A 46 -15.33 -8.21 8.72
C LYS A 46 -14.58 -7.02 8.13
N PRO A 47 -13.25 -6.97 8.31
CA PRO A 47 -12.40 -5.98 7.67
C PRO A 47 -12.50 -6.10 6.14
N GLN A 48 -12.58 -4.96 5.45
CA GLN A 48 -12.71 -4.93 3.98
C GLN A 48 -11.36 -5.18 3.31
N SER A 49 -10.26 -4.94 4.01
CA SER A 49 -8.91 -5.12 3.49
C SER A 49 -7.98 -5.72 4.55
N PHE A 50 -6.82 -6.22 4.10
CA PHE A 50 -5.76 -6.67 5.00
C PHE A 50 -5.22 -5.56 5.91
N ALA A 51 -5.35 -4.29 5.53
CA ALA A 51 -4.90 -3.17 6.36
C ALA A 51 -5.79 -2.95 7.59
N ASP A 52 -7.06 -3.36 7.51
CA ASP A 52 -8.04 -3.18 8.60
C ASP A 52 -8.09 -4.39 9.55
N CYS A 53 -7.34 -5.47 9.24
CA CYS A 53 -7.33 -6.68 10.04
C CYS A 53 -6.63 -6.46 11.38
N ILE A 54 -7.28 -6.86 12.48
CA ILE A 54 -6.74 -6.78 13.83
C ILE A 54 -6.57 -8.19 14.39
N GLY A 55 -5.38 -8.47 14.95
CA GLY A 55 -5.07 -9.77 15.54
C GLY A 55 -5.17 -10.91 14.54
N ASN A 56 -6.09 -11.84 14.80
CA ASN A 56 -6.26 -13.06 14.00
C ASN A 56 -7.42 -12.98 13.01
N GLU A 57 -8.03 -11.82 12.82
CA GLU A 57 -9.10 -11.65 11.83
C GLU A 57 -8.57 -11.75 10.40
N LEU A 58 -9.41 -12.25 9.51
CA LEU A 58 -9.17 -12.31 8.07
C LEU A 58 -10.16 -11.37 7.35
N PRO A 59 -9.76 -10.76 6.22
CA PRO A 59 -10.63 -9.86 5.50
C PRO A 59 -11.80 -10.58 4.84
N LEU A 60 -12.79 -9.80 4.40
CA LEU A 60 -13.99 -10.30 3.74
C LEU A 60 -13.63 -11.27 2.60
N GLY A 61 -14.25 -12.45 2.62
CA GLY A 61 -14.04 -13.50 1.63
C GLY A 61 -12.86 -14.44 1.90
N TRP A 62 -12.07 -14.19 2.94
CA TRP A 62 -11.06 -15.14 3.41
C TRP A 62 -11.59 -16.01 4.55
N GLU A 63 -11.21 -17.28 4.53
CA GLU A 63 -11.53 -18.30 5.54
C GLU A 63 -10.27 -19.06 5.93
N GLU A 64 -10.09 -19.28 7.23
CA GLU A 64 -9.11 -20.20 7.78
C GLU A 64 -9.74 -21.59 7.87
N ALA A 65 -9.10 -22.58 7.26
CA ALA A 65 -9.54 -23.97 7.27
C ALA A 65 -8.42 -24.89 7.79
N TYR A 66 -8.82 -26.09 8.21
CA TYR A 66 -7.89 -27.08 8.75
C TYR A 66 -8.09 -28.42 8.04
N ASP A 67 -6.99 -28.99 7.56
CA ASP A 67 -6.92 -30.36 7.08
C ASP A 67 -5.98 -31.19 7.98
N PRO A 68 -6.35 -32.42 8.38
CA PRO A 68 -5.52 -33.24 9.27
C PRO A 68 -4.11 -33.57 8.76
N HIS A 69 -3.90 -33.60 7.44
CA HIS A 69 -2.63 -33.96 6.82
C HIS A 69 -1.76 -32.73 6.54
N ILE A 70 -2.39 -31.62 6.16
CA ILE A 70 -1.70 -30.39 5.72
C ILE A 70 -1.56 -29.38 6.87
N GLY A 71 -2.51 -29.37 7.81
CA GLY A 71 -2.63 -28.39 8.86
C GLY A 71 -3.55 -27.23 8.48
N VAL A 72 -3.25 -26.05 9.01
CA VAL A 72 -4.01 -24.82 8.73
C VAL A 72 -3.67 -24.32 7.33
N TYR A 73 -4.69 -23.97 6.57
CA TYR A 73 -4.57 -23.36 5.26
C TYR A 73 -5.66 -22.30 5.06
N TYR A 74 -5.49 -21.44 4.05
CA TYR A 74 -6.34 -20.29 3.82
C TYR A 74 -7.09 -20.44 2.50
N ILE A 75 -8.39 -20.10 2.52
CA ILE A 75 -9.28 -20.15 1.37
C ILE A 75 -9.71 -18.73 1.04
N ASN A 76 -9.56 -18.32 -0.21
CA ASN A 76 -10.05 -17.07 -0.74
C ASN A 76 -11.26 -17.34 -1.63
N HIS A 77 -12.45 -17.01 -1.13
CA HIS A 77 -13.73 -17.18 -1.81
C HIS A 77 -14.01 -16.11 -2.87
N VAL A 78 -13.26 -15.02 -2.90
CA VAL A 78 -13.39 -14.00 -3.95
C VAL A 78 -12.70 -14.49 -5.22
N ASN A 79 -11.48 -15.00 -5.08
CA ASN A 79 -10.65 -15.44 -6.19
C ASN A 79 -10.73 -16.95 -6.44
N GLN A 80 -11.46 -17.69 -5.60
CA GLN A 80 -11.62 -19.14 -5.68
C GLN A 80 -10.27 -19.88 -5.65
N CYS A 81 -9.40 -19.51 -4.71
CA CYS A 81 -8.09 -20.12 -4.54
C CYS A 81 -7.82 -20.54 -3.09
N THR A 82 -6.85 -21.42 -2.90
CA THR A 82 -6.38 -21.89 -1.60
C THR A 82 -4.86 -21.78 -1.52
N GLN A 83 -4.33 -21.47 -0.34
CA GLN A 83 -2.89 -21.36 -0.11
C GLN A 83 -2.53 -21.82 1.30
N LEU A 84 -1.27 -22.22 1.51
CA LEU A 84 -0.76 -22.63 2.81
C LEU A 84 -0.27 -21.44 3.63
N GLU A 85 0.31 -20.47 2.94
CA GLU A 85 0.89 -19.27 3.50
C GLU A 85 -0.19 -18.31 4.02
N ASP A 86 0.04 -17.73 5.20
CA ASP A 86 -0.87 -16.73 5.77
C ASP A 86 -0.89 -15.48 4.90
N PRO A 87 -2.04 -15.14 4.28
CA PRO A 87 -2.14 -14.01 3.37
C PRO A 87 -1.85 -12.66 4.06
N ARG A 88 -1.99 -12.58 5.39
CA ARG A 88 -1.65 -11.38 6.18
C ARG A 88 -0.14 -11.18 6.27
N LEU A 89 0.64 -12.26 6.24
CA LEU A 89 2.10 -12.18 6.21
C LEU A 89 2.58 -11.76 4.83
N GLU A 90 2.02 -12.36 3.78
CA GLU A 90 2.32 -11.98 2.40
C GLU A 90 2.00 -10.51 2.14
N TRP A 91 0.82 -10.06 2.54
CA TRP A 91 0.43 -8.66 2.39
C TRP A 91 1.39 -7.70 3.12
N ARG A 92 1.76 -8.02 4.36
CA ARG A 92 2.73 -7.22 5.13
C ARG A 92 4.10 -7.17 4.46
N ALA A 93 4.58 -8.32 3.97
CA ALA A 93 5.86 -8.40 3.28
C ALA A 93 5.87 -7.56 2.00
N ILE A 94 4.78 -7.59 1.22
CA ILE A 94 4.63 -6.77 0.01
C ILE A 94 4.65 -5.28 0.37
N GLN A 95 3.89 -4.86 1.39
CA GLN A 95 3.86 -3.46 1.82
C GLN A 95 5.24 -2.99 2.30
N GLU A 96 5.93 -3.82 3.07
CA GLU A 96 7.28 -3.51 3.54
C GLU A 96 8.27 -3.39 2.38
N ALA A 97 8.22 -4.30 1.40
CA ALA A 97 9.06 -4.22 0.21
C ALA A 97 8.80 -2.93 -0.59
N MET A 98 7.54 -2.57 -0.82
CA MET A 98 7.18 -1.33 -1.52
C MET A 98 7.72 -0.08 -0.82
N LEU A 99 7.63 -0.02 0.51
CA LEU A 99 8.14 1.10 1.28
C LEU A 99 9.68 1.16 1.25
N ARG A 100 10.35 0.01 1.28
CA ARG A 100 11.80 -0.08 1.15
C ARG A 100 12.27 0.42 -0.21
N ASP A 101 11.61 0.02 -1.30
CA ASP A 101 11.95 0.44 -2.66
C ASP A 101 11.75 1.96 -2.85
N TYR A 102 10.65 2.49 -2.30
CA TYR A 102 10.40 3.93 -2.31
C TYR A 102 11.48 4.70 -1.54
N LEU A 103 11.85 4.21 -0.35
CA LEU A 103 12.88 4.82 0.46
C LEU A 103 14.23 4.84 -0.25
N HIS A 104 14.62 3.72 -0.88
CA HIS A 104 15.85 3.63 -1.66
C HIS A 104 15.85 4.64 -2.81
N THR A 105 14.77 4.68 -3.59
CA THR A 105 14.64 5.61 -4.71
C THR A 105 14.71 7.07 -4.24
N ALA A 106 14.07 7.39 -3.12
CA ALA A 106 14.11 8.72 -2.53
C ALA A 106 15.53 9.11 -2.08
N GLN A 107 16.31 8.17 -1.55
CA GLN A 107 17.71 8.37 -1.18
C GLN A 107 18.58 8.66 -2.41
N ASP A 108 18.45 7.88 -3.48
CA ASP A 108 19.19 8.08 -4.73
C ASP A 108 18.89 9.46 -5.33
N VAL A 109 17.61 9.85 -5.37
CA VAL A 109 17.18 11.16 -5.87
C VAL A 109 17.73 12.30 -5.00
N LEU A 110 17.76 12.11 -3.68
CA LEU A 110 18.31 13.11 -2.78
C LEU A 110 19.81 13.27 -3.01
N GLU A 111 20.54 12.18 -3.20
CA GLU A 111 21.98 12.21 -3.45
C GLU A 111 22.31 12.89 -4.77
N ALA A 112 21.62 12.51 -5.86
CA ALA A 112 21.76 13.18 -7.15
C ALA A 112 21.46 14.69 -7.06
N LYS A 113 20.47 15.09 -6.24
CA LYS A 113 20.18 16.51 -6.00
C LYS A 113 21.30 17.24 -5.26
N LYS A 114 21.96 16.58 -4.30
CA LYS A 114 23.12 17.17 -3.61
C LYS A 114 24.28 17.37 -4.57
N GLU A 115 24.60 16.38 -5.41
CA GLU A 115 25.65 16.52 -6.42
C GLU A 115 25.37 17.69 -7.36
N ILE A 116 24.13 17.82 -7.85
CA ILE A 116 23.72 18.96 -8.69
C ILE A 116 23.85 20.29 -7.94
N TYR A 117 23.49 20.31 -6.67
CA TYR A 117 23.62 21.50 -5.83
C TYR A 117 25.09 21.91 -5.68
N ASP A 118 25.98 20.97 -5.41
CA ASP A 118 27.42 21.23 -5.25
C ASP A 118 28.03 21.77 -6.54
N VAL A 119 27.68 21.18 -7.69
CA VAL A 119 28.09 21.69 -9.01
C VAL A 119 27.60 23.13 -9.23
N LYS A 120 26.36 23.44 -8.83
CA LYS A 120 25.83 24.80 -8.95
C LYS A 120 26.55 25.78 -8.03
N GLN A 121 26.89 25.39 -6.81
CA GLN A 121 27.68 26.21 -5.88
C GLN A 121 29.07 26.51 -6.46
N GLN A 122 29.75 25.48 -6.99
CA GLN A 122 31.06 25.65 -7.63
C GLN A 122 30.98 26.59 -8.84
N ARG A 123 29.99 26.42 -9.71
CA ARG A 123 29.78 27.31 -10.88
C ARG A 123 29.49 28.74 -10.48
N LEU A 124 28.68 28.95 -9.43
CA LEU A 124 28.38 30.27 -8.91
C LEU A 124 29.65 30.95 -8.37
N TYR A 125 30.47 30.21 -7.63
CA TYR A 125 31.74 30.72 -7.12
C TYR A 125 32.66 31.20 -8.26
N LEU A 126 32.83 30.37 -9.30
CA LEU A 126 33.65 30.74 -10.47
C LEU A 126 33.11 31.97 -11.20
N ALA A 127 31.80 32.04 -11.41
CA ALA A 127 31.17 33.20 -12.04
C ALA A 127 31.35 34.49 -11.22
N GLN A 128 31.30 34.40 -9.89
CA GLN A 128 31.55 35.54 -9.00
C GLN A 128 33.01 35.99 -9.05
N ASP A 129 33.95 35.05 -9.09
CA ASP A 129 35.38 35.35 -9.20
C ASP A 129 35.71 36.03 -10.55
N GLU A 130 35.22 35.48 -11.66
CA GLU A 130 35.38 36.07 -12.99
C GLU A 130 34.78 37.49 -13.06
N TYR A 131 33.58 37.68 -12.50
CA TYR A 131 32.95 39.00 -12.42
C TYR A 131 33.81 40.00 -11.63
N ASN A 132 34.29 39.61 -10.45
CA ASN A 132 35.13 40.45 -9.61
C ASN A 132 36.45 40.81 -10.32
N HIS A 133 37.07 39.84 -10.99
CA HIS A 133 38.29 40.05 -11.76
C HIS A 133 38.08 41.06 -12.88
N LEU A 134 37.03 40.89 -13.70
CA LEU A 134 36.71 41.82 -14.79
C LEU A 134 36.44 43.23 -14.26
N ASN A 135 35.73 43.35 -13.14
CA ASN A 135 35.42 44.64 -12.54
C ASN A 135 36.69 45.35 -12.02
N ASN A 136 37.64 44.60 -11.45
CA ASN A 136 38.95 45.11 -11.03
C ASN A 136 39.82 45.55 -12.24
N VAL A 137 39.82 44.78 -13.33
CA VAL A 137 40.53 45.18 -14.57
C VAL A 137 39.93 46.46 -15.14
N LEU A 138 38.60 46.60 -15.13
CA LEU A 138 37.94 47.81 -15.59
C LEU A 138 38.28 49.04 -14.72
N SER A 139 38.33 48.89 -13.40
CA SER A 139 38.65 49.99 -12.48
C SER A 139 40.10 50.46 -12.62
N THR A 140 41.05 49.54 -12.79
CA THR A 140 42.47 49.87 -13.03
C THR A 140 42.69 50.59 -14.36
N LEU A 141 41.99 50.18 -15.42
CA LEU A 141 42.01 50.87 -16.72
C LEU A 141 41.45 52.30 -16.63
N ASN A 142 40.32 52.49 -15.94
CA ASN A 142 39.75 53.82 -15.73
C ASN A 142 40.69 54.73 -14.92
N THR A 143 41.31 54.20 -13.87
CA THR A 143 42.29 54.95 -13.05
C THR A 143 43.51 55.37 -13.90
N SER A 144 44.03 54.45 -14.71
CA SER A 144 45.17 54.71 -15.61
C SER A 144 44.88 55.76 -16.68
N ARG A 145 43.63 55.86 -17.16
CA ARG A 145 43.21 56.90 -18.13
C ARG A 145 43.08 58.29 -17.51
N THR A 146 42.78 58.40 -16.22
CA THR A 146 42.66 59.71 -15.54
C THR A 146 43.99 60.32 -15.12
N SER A 147 45.06 59.52 -15.01
CA SER A 147 46.40 59.96 -14.62
C SER A 147 47.29 60.48 -15.78
N LEU A 148 46.73 60.64 -16.99
CA LEU A 148 47.42 61.16 -18.19
C LEU A 148 47.02 62.62 -18.54
N CYS A 149 46.46 63.38 -17.60
CA CYS A 149 46.20 64.82 -17.73
C CYS A 149 47.13 65.63 -16.85
#